data_AF-A0A099ZCK7-F1
#
_entry.id   AF-A0A099ZCK7-F1
#
_cell.length_a   1.000
_cell.length_b   1.000
_cell.length_c   1.000
_cell.angle_alpha   90.00
_cell.angle_beta   90.00
_cell.angle_gamma   90.00
#
_symmetry.space_group_name_H-M   'P 1'
#
loop_
_entity.id
_entity.type
_entity.pdbx_description
1 polymer ?
#
loop_
_entity_poly.entity_id
_entity_poly.type
_entity_poly.pdbx_seq_one_letter_code
_entity_poly.pdbx_strand_id
1 'polypeptide(L)'
;AQQERRRRLLACLRVTRDVACEESQEIGLEGALLGCTFNKLSCRSCGLSVGFVLYSAFSDLAYLRGFFCFFKDSILCYLLKNKMVIEASKVKFPALGLQEELKKLKEKFLMVHTRLELLTKKLEELNRKNNVAEKQS
;
A
#
# COMPACT_ATOMS: atom_id res chain seq x y z
N ALA A 1 9.55 -1.47 21.44
CA ALA A 1 8.54 -0.40 21.59
C ALA A 1 7.81 -0.05 20.27
N GLN A 2 8.48 0.44 19.21
CA GLN A 2 7.84 0.78 17.91
C GLN A 2 7.26 -0.44 17.16
N GLN A 3 7.91 -1.61 17.26
CA GLN A 3 7.48 -2.84 16.57
C GLN A 3 6.24 -3.48 17.20
N GLU A 4 6.02 -3.30 18.50
CA GLU A 4 4.80 -3.71 19.22
C GLU A 4 3.58 -2.86 18.79
N ARG A 5 3.80 -1.57 18.50
CA ARG A 5 2.73 -0.66 18.07
C ARG A 5 2.25 -0.96 16.64
N ARG A 6 3.16 -1.39 15.75
CA ARG A 6 2.83 -1.86 14.39
C ARG A 6 1.93 -3.10 14.38
N ARG A 7 1.86 -3.85 15.49
CA ARG A 7 1.10 -5.11 15.57
C ARG A 7 -0.40 -4.93 15.81
N ARG A 8 -0.86 -3.71 16.13
CA ARG A 8 -2.27 -3.43 16.48
C ARG A 8 -3.13 -2.92 15.33
N LEU A 9 -2.54 -2.71 14.15
CA LEU A 9 -3.27 -2.25 12.98
C LEU A 9 -3.38 -3.36 11.94
N LEU A 10 -4.52 -3.39 11.26
CA LEU A 10 -4.74 -4.16 10.03
C LEU A 10 -4.96 -3.16 8.90
N ALA A 11 -4.07 -3.15 7.91
CA ALA A 11 -4.20 -2.28 6.74
C ALA A 11 -4.84 -3.04 5.58
N CYS A 12 -5.92 -2.48 5.03
CA CYS A 12 -6.67 -3.03 3.92
C CYS A 12 -6.65 -2.06 2.74
N LEU A 13 -6.50 -2.59 1.52
CA LEU A 13 -6.60 -1.78 0.29
C LEU A 13 -8.05 -1.42 -0.04
N ARG A 14 -9.00 -2.28 0.35
CA ARG A 14 -10.43 -2.16 0.08
C ARG A 14 -11.23 -2.62 1.28
N VAL A 15 -12.41 -2.05 1.43
CA VAL A 15 -13.39 -2.38 2.48
C VAL A 15 -14.77 -2.58 1.84
N THR A 16 -15.68 -3.22 2.57
CA THR A 16 -17.07 -3.36 2.15
C THR A 16 -17.83 -2.05 2.36
N ARG A 17 -19.09 -2.01 1.92
CA ARG A 17 -19.96 -0.86 2.16
C ARG A 17 -20.31 -0.68 3.63
N ASP A 18 -20.07 -1.68 4.48
CA ASP A 18 -20.40 -1.64 5.91
C ASP A 18 -19.43 -0.76 6.72
N VAL A 19 -18.34 -0.31 6.09
CA VAL A 19 -17.39 0.64 6.66
C VAL A 19 -17.63 2.00 6.02
N ALA A 20 -17.92 3.00 6.83
CA ALA A 20 -18.02 4.40 6.43
C ALA A 20 -16.70 5.11 6.70
N CYS A 21 -16.27 5.91 5.73
CA CYS A 21 -15.22 6.91 5.93
C CYS A 21 -15.91 8.23 6.22
N GLU A 22 -15.66 8.79 7.39
CA GLU A 22 -16.23 10.08 7.79
C GLU A 22 -15.62 11.19 6.94
N GLU A 23 -16.44 12.15 6.50
CA GLU A 23 -16.00 13.24 5.62
C GLU A 23 -15.14 14.26 6.38
N SER A 24 -15.39 14.43 7.68
CA SER A 24 -14.60 15.31 8.54
C SER A 24 -13.20 14.77 8.74
N GLN A 25 -12.21 15.62 8.45
CA GLN A 25 -10.81 15.33 8.71
C GLN A 25 -10.47 15.70 10.16
N GLU A 26 -9.86 14.77 10.88
CA GLU A 26 -9.42 14.92 12.25
C GLU A 26 -7.88 15.09 12.31
N ILE A 27 -7.41 15.70 13.39
CA ILE A 27 -5.98 15.86 13.69
C ILE A 27 -5.66 14.96 14.88
N GLY A 28 -4.63 14.13 14.75
CA GLY A 28 -4.13 13.33 15.86
C GLY A 28 -3.39 14.22 16.85
N LEU A 29 -3.99 14.38 18.03
CA LEU A 29 -3.44 15.21 19.10
C LEU A 29 -2.50 14.43 20.03
N GLU A 30 -2.56 13.10 20.02
CA GLU A 30 -1.80 12.24 20.92
C GLU A 30 -1.49 10.86 20.31
N GLY A 31 -0.59 10.13 20.96
CA GLY A 31 -0.33 8.73 20.65
C GLY A 31 0.34 8.51 19.30
N ALA A 32 0.00 7.40 18.63
CA ALA A 32 0.64 7.00 17.38
C ALA A 32 0.31 7.94 16.20
N LEU A 33 -0.82 8.64 16.27
CA LEU A 33 -1.30 9.55 15.22
C LEU A 33 -0.92 11.01 15.47
N LEU A 34 -0.11 11.31 16.49
CA LEU A 34 0.30 12.66 16.83
C LEU A 34 0.83 13.41 15.59
N GLY A 35 0.21 14.55 15.27
CA GLY A 35 0.57 15.40 14.14
C GLY A 35 0.14 14.86 12.76
N CYS A 36 -0.57 13.73 12.70
CA CYS A 36 -1.18 13.22 11.47
C CYS A 36 -2.56 13.82 11.29
N THR A 37 -3.02 13.91 10.04
CA THR A 37 -4.42 14.18 9.72
C THR A 37 -5.04 12.95 9.06
N PHE A 38 -6.28 12.64 9.44
CA PHE A 38 -6.93 11.41 9.01
C PHE A 38 -8.45 11.56 8.99
N ASN A 39 -9.11 10.69 8.22
CA ASN A 39 -10.55 10.50 8.29
C ASN A 39 -10.84 9.26 9.14
N LYS A 40 -11.82 9.34 10.03
CA LYS A 40 -12.22 8.22 10.87
C LYS A 40 -13.00 7.18 10.08
N LEU A 41 -12.78 5.91 10.40
CA LEU A 41 -13.57 4.79 9.89
C LEU A 41 -14.56 4.33 10.95
N SER A 42 -15.82 4.23 10.58
CA SER A 42 -16.89 3.75 11.46
C SER A 42 -17.66 2.59 10.83
N CYS A 43 -18.17 1.69 11.67
CA CYS A 43 -19.10 0.66 11.23
C CYS A 43 -20.46 1.30 10.97
N ARG A 44 -21.03 1.12 9.77
CA ARG A 44 -22.35 1.69 9.43
C ARG A 44 -23.49 1.14 10.27
N SER A 45 -23.36 -0.09 10.76
CA SER A 45 -24.44 -0.75 11.52
C SER A 45 -24.50 -0.31 12.99
N CYS A 46 -23.35 -0.14 13.65
CA CYS A 46 -23.29 0.19 15.08
C CYS A 46 -22.67 1.55 15.39
N GLY A 47 -22.15 2.28 14.40
CA GLY A 47 -21.54 3.60 14.56
C GLY A 47 -20.18 3.61 15.25
N LEU A 48 -19.70 2.46 15.75
CA LEU A 48 -18.42 2.38 16.48
C LEU A 48 -17.25 2.72 15.56
N SER A 49 -16.26 3.43 16.13
CA SER A 49 -14.98 3.67 15.49
C SER A 49 -14.19 2.37 15.35
N VAL A 50 -13.82 2.04 14.12
CA VAL A 50 -13.10 0.81 13.78
C VAL A 50 -11.70 1.09 13.24
N GLY A 51 -11.37 2.34 12.90
CA GLY A 51 -10.09 2.67 12.28
C GLY A 51 -9.98 4.09 11.74
N PHE A 52 -9.08 4.29 10.80
CA PHE A 52 -8.81 5.56 10.13
C PHE A 52 -8.22 5.37 8.72
N VAL A 53 -8.26 6.44 7.92
CA VAL A 53 -7.52 6.59 6.66
C VAL A 53 -6.63 7.81 6.79
N LEU A 54 -5.31 7.64 6.63
CA LEU A 54 -4.37 8.76 6.69
C LEU A 54 -4.46 9.64 5.46
N TYR A 55 -4.59 10.94 5.70
CA TYR A 55 -4.43 11.98 4.69
C TYR A 55 -2.99 12.52 4.70
N SER A 56 -2.54 13.05 5.85
CA SER A 56 -1.15 13.47 6.07
C SER A 56 -0.55 12.78 7.29
N ALA A 57 0.74 12.46 7.21
CA ALA A 57 1.47 11.83 8.30
C ALA A 57 2.96 12.20 8.23
N PHE A 58 3.60 12.32 9.38
CA PHE A 58 5.06 12.32 9.48
C PHE A 58 5.61 10.90 9.23
N SER A 59 6.86 10.81 8.78
CA SER A 59 7.49 9.65 8.07
C SER A 59 7.02 8.26 8.50
N ASP A 60 6.97 7.98 9.80
CA ASP A 60 6.81 6.65 10.37
C ASP A 60 5.47 5.99 10.07
N LEU A 61 4.46 6.76 9.64
CA LEU A 61 3.15 6.25 9.20
C LEU A 61 2.83 6.61 7.76
N ALA A 62 3.71 7.33 7.05
CA ALA A 62 3.46 7.80 5.70
C ALA A 62 3.19 6.67 4.70
N TYR A 63 3.68 5.45 4.98
CA TYR A 63 3.44 4.24 4.16
C TYR A 63 2.02 3.66 4.31
N LEU A 64 1.26 4.09 5.33
CA LEU A 64 -0.13 3.69 5.53
C LEU A 64 -1.13 4.60 4.78
N ARG A 65 -0.66 5.66 4.12
CA ARG A 65 -1.51 6.51 3.28
C ARG A 65 -2.13 5.69 2.14
N GLY A 66 -3.41 5.97 1.85
CA GLY A 66 -4.19 5.24 0.86
C GLY A 66 -4.69 3.86 1.31
N PHE A 67 -4.43 3.46 2.57
CA PHE A 67 -4.98 2.24 3.15
C PHE A 67 -6.07 2.55 4.18
N PHE A 68 -7.04 1.63 4.27
CA PHE A 68 -8.00 1.57 5.36
C PHE A 68 -7.35 0.86 6.56
N CYS A 69 -7.02 1.62 7.61
CA CYS A 69 -6.30 1.11 8.77
C CYS A 69 -7.27 0.82 9.92
N PHE A 70 -7.46 -0.45 10.24
CA PHE A 70 -8.33 -0.89 11.33
C PHE A 70 -7.55 -1.11 12.62
N PHE A 71 -8.15 -0.70 13.74
CA PHE A 71 -7.68 -1.12 15.06
C PHE A 71 -8.07 -2.58 15.27
N LYS A 72 -7.08 -3.44 15.47
CA LYS A 72 -7.32 -4.88 15.68
C LYS A 72 -8.16 -5.17 16.93
N ASP A 73 -8.14 -4.27 17.91
CA ASP A 73 -8.94 -4.38 19.13
C ASP A 73 -10.43 -4.06 18.86
N SER A 74 -10.74 -3.41 17.72
CA SER A 74 -12.10 -3.03 17.32
C SER A 74 -12.76 -3.99 16.32
N ILE A 75 -12.08 -5.06 15.89
CA ILE A 75 -12.60 -5.98 14.87
C ILE A 75 -12.36 -7.46 15.20
N LEU A 76 -13.30 -8.29 14.74
CA LEU A 76 -13.21 -9.75 14.80
C LEU A 76 -12.84 -10.31 13.42
N CYS A 77 -12.15 -11.44 13.40
CA CYS A 77 -11.76 -12.16 12.20
C CYS A 77 -12.43 -13.54 12.17
N TYR A 78 -13.03 -13.88 11.03
CA TYR A 78 -13.50 -15.23 10.77
C TYR A 78 -12.42 -16.04 10.05
N LEU A 79 -11.87 -17.04 10.71
CA LEU A 79 -10.82 -17.89 10.17
C LEU A 79 -11.44 -19.08 9.41
N LEU A 80 -11.54 -18.96 8.09
CA LEU A 80 -12.17 -19.94 7.19
C LEU A 80 -11.68 -21.38 7.41
N LYS A 81 -10.35 -21.57 7.54
CA LYS A 81 -9.72 -22.88 7.70
C LYS A 81 -10.31 -23.68 8.88
N ASN A 82 -10.57 -22.99 9.99
CA ASN A 82 -11.00 -23.62 11.23
C ASN A 82 -12.46 -23.25 11.60
N LYS A 83 -13.12 -22.43 10.79
CA LYS A 83 -14.48 -21.91 10.99
C LYS A 83 -14.70 -21.22 12.34
N MET A 84 -13.69 -20.51 12.83
CA MET A 84 -13.73 -19.84 14.14
C MET A 84 -13.73 -18.33 14.00
N VAL A 85 -14.46 -17.65 14.90
CA VAL A 85 -14.34 -16.21 15.11
C VAL A 85 -13.31 -15.96 16.20
N ILE A 86 -12.37 -15.06 15.94
CA ILE A 86 -11.31 -14.70 16.89
C ILE A 86 -11.04 -13.19 16.81
N GLU A 87 -10.67 -12.57 17.93
CA GLU A 87 -10.21 -11.18 17.94
C GLU A 87 -9.05 -10.97 16.98
N ALA A 88 -9.08 -9.91 16.17
CA ALA A 88 -8.02 -9.66 15.20
C ALA A 88 -6.66 -9.42 15.88
N SER A 89 -6.66 -8.95 17.13
CA SER A 89 -5.46 -8.79 17.97
C SER A 89 -4.71 -10.12 18.20
N LYS A 90 -5.44 -11.24 18.23
CA LYS A 90 -4.92 -12.60 18.38
C LYS A 90 -4.54 -13.25 17.03
N VAL A 91 -4.89 -12.62 15.91
CA VAL A 91 -4.57 -13.11 14.56
C VAL A 91 -3.18 -12.63 14.13
N LYS A 92 -2.34 -13.60 13.76
CA LYS A 92 -1.08 -13.35 13.07
C LYS A 92 -1.34 -13.30 11.57
N PHE A 93 -1.40 -12.10 11.02
CA PHE A 93 -1.43 -11.91 9.58
C PHE A 93 -0.01 -12.16 9.04
N PRO A 94 0.17 -13.11 8.11
CA PRO A 94 1.48 -13.31 7.51
C PRO A 94 1.87 -12.01 6.81
N ALA A 95 3.09 -11.53 7.07
CA ALA A 95 3.68 -10.56 6.17
C ALA A 95 3.79 -11.29 4.83
N LEU A 96 3.00 -10.86 3.84
CA LEU A 96 3.19 -11.33 2.47
C LEU A 96 4.68 -11.12 2.16
N GLY A 97 5.29 -12.10 1.49
CA GLY A 97 6.65 -12.02 0.95
C GLY A 97 6.71 -10.97 -0.17
N LEU A 98 6.38 -9.72 0.16
CA LEU A 98 6.43 -8.58 -0.74
C LEU A 98 7.85 -8.41 -1.26
N GLN A 99 8.86 -8.86 -0.50
CA GLN A 99 10.25 -8.88 -0.92
C GLN A 99 10.45 -9.77 -2.16
N GLU A 100 9.94 -11.00 -2.17
CA GLU A 100 10.01 -11.87 -3.35
C GLU A 100 9.25 -11.28 -4.55
N GLU A 101 8.06 -10.72 -4.34
CA GLU A 101 7.28 -10.11 -5.43
C GLU A 101 7.93 -8.81 -5.95
N LEU A 102 8.48 -7.98 -5.08
CA LEU A 102 9.26 -6.79 -5.44
C LEU A 102 10.52 -7.17 -6.21
N LYS A 103 11.20 -8.24 -5.80
CA LYS A 103 12.37 -8.75 -6.51
C LYS A 103 12.01 -9.17 -7.93
N LYS A 104 10.95 -9.97 -8.10
CA LYS A 104 10.44 -10.35 -9.43
C LYS A 104 10.08 -9.14 -10.29
N LEU A 105 9.44 -8.13 -9.70
CA LEU A 105 9.07 -6.92 -10.41
C LEU A 105 10.31 -6.12 -10.86
N LYS A 106 11.30 -5.98 -9.98
CA LYS A 106 12.57 -5.30 -10.28
C LYS A 106 13.33 -6.00 -11.41
N GLU A 107 13.37 -7.33 -11.41
CA GLU A 107 13.99 -8.15 -12.47
C GLU A 107 13.29 -7.92 -13.82
N LYS A 108 11.94 -7.92 -13.85
CA LYS A 108 11.17 -7.61 -15.06
C LYS A 108 11.45 -6.20 -15.57
N PHE A 109 11.51 -5.21 -14.67
CA PHE A 109 11.80 -3.83 -15.04
C PHE A 109 13.18 -3.69 -15.69
N LEU A 110 14.19 -4.33 -15.10
CA LEU A 110 15.56 -4.31 -15.64
C LEU A 110 15.63 -4.96 -17.03
N MET A 111 14.95 -6.09 -17.23
CA MET A 111 14.89 -6.76 -18.53
C MET A 111 14.28 -5.86 -19.61
N VAL A 112 13.17 -5.17 -19.29
CA VAL A 112 12.53 -4.23 -20.22
C VAL A 112 13.47 -3.06 -20.52
N HIS A 113 14.12 -2.50 -19.51
CA HIS A 113 15.06 -1.40 -19.68
C HIS A 113 16.22 -1.76 -20.62
N THR A 114 16.89 -2.90 -20.39
CA THR A 114 17.97 -3.37 -21.27
C THR A 114 17.51 -3.60 -22.70
N ARG A 115 16.30 -4.14 -22.90
CA ARG A 115 15.73 -4.33 -24.24
C ARG A 115 15.46 -2.99 -24.93
N LEU A 116 14.94 -2.00 -24.21
CA LEU A 116 14.73 -0.66 -24.74
C LEU A 116 16.05 -0.01 -25.13
N GLU A 117 17.09 -0.08 -24.30
CA GLU A 117 18.41 0.46 -24.64
C GLU A 117 18.99 -0.15 -25.92
N LEU A 118 18.85 -1.48 -26.08
CA LEU A 118 19.32 -2.17 -27.29
C LEU A 118 18.56 -1.71 -28.54
N LEU A 119 17.25 -1.53 -28.42
CA LEU A 119 16.42 -1.02 -29.51
C LEU A 119 16.78 0.43 -29.86
N THR A 120 17.00 1.28 -28.86
CA THR A 120 17.45 2.66 -29.06
C THR A 120 18.77 2.71 -29.82
N LYS A 121 19.77 1.92 -29.42
CA LYS A 121 21.07 1.84 -30.12
C LYS A 121 20.92 1.39 -31.58
N LYS A 122 20.13 0.34 -31.85
CA LYS A 122 19.86 -0.13 -33.20
C LYS A 122 19.19 0.94 -34.06
N LEU A 123 18.24 1.67 -33.47
CA LEU A 123 17.53 2.75 -34.15
C LEU A 123 18.49 3.90 -34.50
N GLU A 124 19.38 4.29 -33.58
CA GLU A 124 20.41 5.30 -33.82
C GLU A 124 21.40 4.89 -34.93
N GLU A 125 21.84 3.63 -34.94
CA GLU A 125 22.71 3.09 -35.99
C GLU A 125 22.05 3.10 -37.37
N LEU A 126 20.78 2.67 -37.45
CA LEU A 126 20.01 2.72 -38.70
C LEU A 126 19.82 4.15 -39.19
N ASN A 127 19.49 5.08 -38.28
CA ASN A 127 19.33 6.48 -38.63
C ASN A 127 20.63 7.10 -39.15
N ARG A 128 21.78 6.76 -38.55
CA ARG A 128 23.10 7.16 -39.07
C ARG A 128 23.37 6.60 -40.46
N LYS A 129 23.06 5.32 -40.71
CA LYS A 129 23.25 4.68 -42.03
C LYS A 129 22.38 5.33 -43.10
N ASN A 130 21.11 5.61 -42.81
CA ASN A 130 20.22 6.31 -43.74
C ASN A 130 20.72 7.72 -44.08
N ASN A 131 21.12 8.50 -43.06
CA ASN A 131 21.66 9.85 -43.28
C ASN A 131 22.97 9.88 -44.10
N VAL A 132 23.76 8.80 -44.07
CA VAL A 132 24.97 8.65 -44.90
C VAL A 132 24.60 8.26 -46.33
N ALA A 133 23.61 7.37 -46.52
CA ALA A 133 23.13 6.97 -47.84
C ALA A 133 22.47 8.13 -48.60
N GLU A 134 21.70 8.99 -47.92
CA GLU A 134 21.07 10.18 -48.52
C GLU A 134 22.07 11.26 -48.94
N LYS A 135 23.26 11.33 -48.32
CA LYS A 135 24.32 12.28 -48.69
C LYS A 135 25.21 11.81 -49.84
N GLN A 136 25.10 10.55 -50.25
CA GLN A 136 25.87 9.94 -51.33
C GLN A 136 25.05 9.77 -52.63
N SER A 137 23.76 10.13 -52.60
CA SER A 137 22.89 10.30 -53.76
C SER A 137 22.80 11.75 -54.19
#